data_AF-A0A7S2FZ32-F1
#
_entry.id   AF-A0A7S2FZ32-F1
#
_cell.length_a   1.000
_cell.length_b   1.000
_cell.length_c   1.000
_cell.angle_alpha   90.00
_cell.angle_beta   90.00
_cell.angle_gamma   90.00
#
_symmetry.space_group_name_H-M   'P 1'
#
loop_
_entity.id
_entity.type
_entity.pdbx_description
1 polymer ?
#
loop_
_entity_poly.entity_id
_entity_poly.type
_entity_poly.pdbx_seq_one_letter_code
_entity_poly.pdbx_strand_id
1 'polypeptide(L)'
;ACFPVLRLTVLCLLQSSSSRLLALTMGAVHAVLNIDNADDVEMNNMRTPNTTNIHTHGLHIDPTAPSDDIFTDIEPEHEGDYLFQVPSFHMGGTHWYHPHHDGSTALQAVELGVF
;
A
#
# COMPACT_ATOMS: atom_id res chain seq x y z
N ALA A 1 13.06 22.56 -20.43
CA ALA A 1 13.46 21.25 -19.87
C ALA A 1 12.19 20.53 -19.46
N CYS A 2 11.95 19.31 -19.94
CA CYS A 2 10.76 18.54 -19.59
C CYS A 2 10.98 17.95 -18.19
N PHE A 3 10.12 18.29 -17.23
CA PHE A 3 10.12 17.65 -15.91
C PHE A 3 9.57 16.23 -16.08
N PRO A 4 10.24 15.19 -15.58
CA PRO A 4 9.67 13.86 -15.62
C PRO A 4 8.45 13.83 -14.69
N VAL A 5 7.27 13.84 -15.30
CA VAL A 5 6.00 13.59 -14.63
C VAL A 5 5.73 12.09 -14.75
N LEU A 6 5.75 11.40 -13.62
CA LEU A 6 5.39 9.98 -13.56
C LEU A 6 3.89 9.88 -13.25
N ARG A 7 3.20 9.00 -13.97
CA ARG A 7 1.79 8.67 -13.74
C ARG A 7 1.67 7.19 -13.44
N LEU A 8 0.91 6.86 -12.41
CA LEU A 8 0.64 5.48 -12.02
C LEU A 8 -0.85 5.36 -11.69
N THR A 9 -1.54 4.44 -12.34
CA THR A 9 -2.92 4.08 -12.01
C THR A 9 -2.89 2.75 -11.27
N VAL A 10 -3.52 2.69 -10.11
CA VAL A 10 -3.58 1.52 -9.25
C VAL A 10 -5.01 1.05 -9.17
N LEU A 11 -5.29 -0.18 -9.60
CA LEU A 11 -6.58 -0.82 -9.42
C LEU A 11 -6.56 -1.64 -8.14
N CYS A 12 -7.41 -1.30 -7.18
CA CYS A 12 -7.58 -2.10 -5.97
C CYS A 12 -8.55 -3.24 -6.27
N LEU A 13 -8.07 -4.48 -6.24
CA LEU A 13 -8.91 -5.67 -6.43
C LEU A 13 -9.37 -6.20 -5.07
N LEU A 14 -10.59 -6.73 -5.01
CA LEU A 14 -11.03 -7.51 -3.85
C LEU A 14 -10.10 -8.71 -3.66
N GLN A 15 -9.52 -8.87 -2.46
CA GLN A 15 -8.88 -10.13 -2.10
C GLN A 15 -9.96 -11.22 -2.10
N SER A 16 -9.92 -12.09 -3.11
CA SER A 16 -10.79 -13.26 -3.19
C SER A 16 -10.49 -14.19 -2.02
N SER A 17 -11.54 -14.61 -1.30
CA SER A 17 -11.47 -15.62 -0.24
C SER A 17 -11.06 -17.02 -0.71
N SER A 18 -10.75 -17.20 -1.99
CA SER A 18 -10.30 -18.48 -2.57
C SER A 18 -8.78 -18.58 -2.57
N SER A 19 -8.22 -18.85 -1.40
CA SER A 19 -6.81 -19.17 -1.19
C SER A 19 -6.43 -20.49 -1.88
N ARG A 20 -5.99 -20.47 -3.15
CA ARG A 20 -5.35 -21.64 -3.81
C ARG A 20 -4.27 -21.26 -4.83
N LEU A 21 -3.02 -21.20 -4.34
CA LEU A 21 -1.69 -21.52 -4.92
C LEU A 21 -0.68 -20.56 -4.27
N LEU A 22 0.44 -20.92 -3.64
CA LEU A 22 1.23 -22.14 -3.53
C LEU A 22 1.98 -22.04 -2.18
N ALA A 23 1.96 -23.10 -1.38
CA ALA A 23 2.62 -23.14 -0.07
C ALA A 23 4.15 -23.23 -0.19
N LEU A 24 4.88 -22.43 0.60
CA LEU A 24 6.18 -22.82 1.13
C LEU A 24 6.05 -22.88 2.66
N THR A 25 6.34 -24.07 3.16
CA THR A 25 6.17 -24.51 4.54
C THR A 25 7.07 -23.74 5.51
N MET A 26 6.48 -22.97 6.44
CA MET A 26 6.98 -22.82 7.81
C MET A 26 5.80 -22.54 8.74
N GLY A 27 5.63 -23.41 9.75
CA GLY A 27 4.92 -23.17 11.01
C GLY A 27 3.55 -22.49 10.94
N ALA A 28 2.49 -23.28 11.15
CA ALA A 28 1.16 -22.76 11.47
C ALA A 28 1.23 -21.73 12.61
N VAL A 29 0.96 -20.46 12.30
CA VAL A 29 0.57 -19.48 13.31
C VAL A 29 -0.94 -19.37 13.21
N HIS A 30 -1.62 -20.10 14.10
CA HIS A 30 -3.04 -19.93 14.33
C HIS A 30 -3.23 -18.54 14.95
N ALA A 31 -3.56 -17.54 14.15
CA ALA A 31 -3.94 -16.22 14.66
C ALA A 31 -5.37 -16.35 15.24
N VAL A 32 -5.47 -16.54 16.55
CA VAL A 32 -6.73 -16.38 17.26
C VAL A 32 -7.03 -14.88 17.28
N LEU A 33 -7.97 -14.42 16.47
CA LEU A 33 -8.51 -13.06 16.57
C LEU A 33 -9.47 -13.04 17.77
N ASN A 34 -8.99 -12.53 18.90
CA ASN A 34 -9.84 -12.30 20.07
C ASN A 34 -10.54 -10.95 19.89
N ILE A 35 -11.85 -10.95 19.63
CA ILE A 35 -12.66 -9.74 19.49
C ILE A 35 -13.33 -9.50 20.84
N ASP A 36 -12.79 -8.58 21.63
CA ASP A 36 -13.43 -8.14 22.87
C ASP A 36 -13.36 -6.60 23.01
N ASN A 37 -14.53 -6.00 22.86
CA ASN A 37 -15.03 -4.72 23.37
C ASN A 37 -14.61 -3.39 22.70
N ALA A 38 -15.64 -2.55 22.54
CA ALA A 38 -15.68 -1.32 21.79
C ALA A 38 -15.18 -0.11 22.61
N ASP A 39 -14.77 0.92 21.86
CA ASP A 39 -14.46 2.31 22.27
C ASP A 39 -13.04 2.68 22.74
N ASP A 40 -12.01 1.96 22.29
CA ASP A 40 -10.66 2.51 22.15
C ASP A 40 -10.29 2.50 20.65
N VAL A 41 -9.89 3.64 20.08
CA VAL A 41 -9.33 3.68 18.71
C VAL A 41 -7.97 3.01 18.77
N GLU A 42 -7.99 1.69 18.63
CA GLU A 42 -6.86 0.84 18.87
C GLU A 42 -5.89 0.97 17.67
N MET A 43 -4.99 1.95 17.76
CA MET A 43 -3.98 2.26 16.74
C MET A 43 -3.09 1.05 16.47
N ASN A 44 -2.64 0.89 15.22
CA ASN A 44 -1.79 -0.22 14.75
C ASN A 44 -2.43 -1.62 14.77
N ASN A 45 -3.75 -1.72 14.74
CA ASN A 45 -4.43 -3.00 14.53
C ASN A 45 -4.73 -3.29 13.07
N MET A 46 -4.89 -4.58 12.78
CA MET A 46 -5.27 -5.05 11.45
C MET A 46 -6.66 -4.51 11.06
N ARG A 47 -6.74 -3.74 9.97
CA ARG A 47 -8.00 -3.20 9.44
C ARG A 47 -7.92 -3.00 7.93
N THR A 48 -9.09 -2.93 7.30
CA THR A 48 -9.25 -2.54 5.88
C THR A 48 -8.26 -3.23 4.91
N PRO A 49 -8.19 -4.58 4.90
CA PRO A 49 -7.21 -5.31 4.06
C PRO A 49 -7.43 -5.13 2.55
N ASN A 50 -8.67 -4.85 2.15
CA ASN A 50 -9.07 -4.59 0.77
C ASN A 50 -9.02 -3.09 0.38
N THR A 51 -8.50 -2.21 1.24
CA THR A 51 -8.26 -0.80 0.89
C THR A 51 -6.76 -0.60 0.82
N THR A 52 -6.28 0.08 -0.22
CA THR A 52 -4.85 0.26 -0.43
C THR A 52 -4.51 1.71 -0.75
N ASN A 53 -3.23 2.03 -0.68
CA ASN A 53 -2.63 3.24 -1.22
C ASN A 53 -1.18 2.89 -1.58
N ILE A 54 -0.45 3.79 -2.25
CA ILE A 54 0.95 3.58 -2.56
C ILE A 54 1.79 4.68 -1.92
N HIS A 55 2.91 4.28 -1.33
CA HIS A 55 3.98 5.16 -0.87
C HIS A 55 5.25 4.96 -1.70
N THR A 56 6.03 6.03 -1.91
CA THR A 56 7.29 5.95 -2.65
C THR A 56 8.52 6.10 -1.74
N HIS A 57 9.46 5.18 -1.86
CA HIS A 57 10.74 5.23 -1.15
C HIS A 57 11.86 5.81 -2.01
N GLY A 58 12.38 6.95 -1.57
CA GLY A 58 13.54 7.63 -2.13
C GLY A 58 13.22 8.74 -3.14
N LEU A 59 11.95 8.91 -3.53
CA LEU A 59 11.52 10.09 -4.27
C LEU A 59 11.30 11.27 -3.30
N HIS A 60 11.75 12.46 -3.70
CA HIS A 60 11.42 13.70 -2.98
C HIS A 60 10.35 14.42 -3.79
N ILE A 61 9.09 14.14 -3.45
CA ILE A 61 7.90 14.58 -4.17
C ILE A 61 6.88 15.18 -3.21
N ASP A 62 5.79 15.71 -3.74
CA ASP A 62 4.71 16.30 -2.94
C ASP A 62 4.05 15.22 -2.07
N PRO A 63 3.84 15.45 -0.76
CA PRO A 63 3.19 14.49 0.13
C PRO A 63 1.65 14.59 0.10
N THR A 64 1.07 15.37 -0.81
CA THR A 64 -0.38 15.59 -0.91
C THR A 64 -0.96 14.97 -2.18
N ALA A 65 -2.23 14.58 -2.13
CA ALA A 65 -2.90 13.96 -3.27
C ALA A 65 -2.87 14.90 -4.50
N PRO A 66 -2.67 14.36 -5.72
CA PRO A 66 -2.57 12.94 -6.07
C PRO A 66 -1.13 12.38 -6.05
N SER A 67 -0.21 12.96 -5.29
CA SER A 67 1.17 12.48 -5.16
C SER A 67 1.28 11.50 -3.98
N ASP A 68 2.32 11.58 -3.14
CA ASP A 68 2.65 10.61 -2.10
C ASP A 68 1.88 10.87 -0.80
N ASP A 69 0.54 10.88 -0.90
CA ASP A 69 -0.35 11.14 0.21
C ASP A 69 -0.79 9.85 0.88
N ILE A 70 -0.24 9.63 2.07
CA ILE A 70 -0.51 8.46 2.92
C ILE A 70 -1.97 8.38 3.41
N PHE A 71 -2.76 9.46 3.28
CA PHE A 71 -4.18 9.48 3.61
C PHE A 71 -5.08 9.20 2.40
N THR A 72 -4.50 9.01 1.22
CA THR A 72 -5.27 8.51 0.06
C THR A 72 -5.75 7.10 0.36
N ASP A 73 -7.02 6.85 0.06
CA ASP A 73 -7.63 5.52 0.12
C ASP A 73 -8.15 5.13 -1.25
N ILE A 74 -7.70 3.97 -1.74
CA ILE A 74 -8.24 3.32 -2.93
C ILE A 74 -9.08 2.15 -2.44
N GLU A 75 -10.39 2.36 -2.50
CA GLU A 75 -11.38 1.36 -2.09
C GLU A 75 -11.38 0.14 -3.02
N PRO A 76 -11.86 -1.03 -2.55
CA PRO A 76 -11.96 -2.22 -3.40
C PRO A 76 -12.76 -1.93 -4.67
N GLU A 77 -12.32 -2.52 -5.78
CA GLU A 77 -12.89 -2.35 -7.13
C GLU A 77 -12.76 -0.92 -7.71
N HIS A 78 -12.02 -0.02 -7.06
CA HIS A 78 -11.75 1.33 -7.54
C HIS A 78 -10.32 1.50 -8.03
N GLU A 79 -10.12 2.53 -8.86
CA GLU A 79 -8.82 2.98 -9.34
C GLU A 79 -8.39 4.25 -8.60
N GLY A 80 -7.11 4.33 -8.27
CA GLY A 80 -6.46 5.54 -7.80
C GLY A 80 -5.38 5.99 -8.77
N ASP A 81 -5.41 7.27 -9.15
CA ASP A 81 -4.42 7.88 -10.03
C ASP A 81 -3.40 8.68 -9.23
N TYR A 82 -2.13 8.38 -9.46
CA TYR A 82 -1.01 9.09 -8.88
C TYR A 82 -0.27 9.95 -9.90
N LEU A 83 0.15 11.14 -9.46
CA LEU A 83 0.94 12.09 -10.25
C LEU A 83 2.17 12.53 -9.46
N PHE A 84 3.33 12.01 -9.84
CA PHE A 84 4.60 12.35 -9.18
C PHE A 84 5.38 13.36 -10.01
N GLN A 85 5.58 14.55 -9.46
CA GLN A 85 6.43 15.58 -10.04
C GLN A 85 7.83 15.47 -9.48
N VAL A 86 8.72 14.76 -10.19
CA VAL A 86 10.10 14.59 -9.74
C VAL A 86 10.92 15.85 -10.07
N PRO A 87 11.51 16.53 -9.07
CA PRO A 87 12.31 17.73 -9.33
C PRO A 87 13.49 17.45 -10.26
N SER A 88 13.86 18.40 -11.12
CA SER A 88 14.97 18.24 -12.07
C SER A 88 16.34 18.08 -11.40
N PHE A 89 16.44 18.47 -10.13
CA PHE A 89 17.63 18.32 -9.30
C PHE A 89 17.57 17.09 -8.38
N HIS A 90 16.57 16.23 -8.54
CA HIS A 90 16.50 14.96 -7.82
C HIS A 90 17.65 14.04 -8.26
N MET A 91 18.33 13.43 -7.30
CA MET A 91 19.48 12.56 -7.59
C MET A 91 19.00 11.25 -8.21
N GLY A 92 19.61 10.86 -9.34
CA GLY A 92 19.36 9.54 -9.91
C GLY A 92 19.72 8.43 -8.94
N GLY A 93 18.91 7.37 -8.92
CA GLY A 93 19.11 6.22 -8.05
C GLY A 93 18.04 5.16 -8.28
N THR A 94 18.08 4.12 -7.46
CA THR A 94 17.02 3.11 -7.40
C THR A 94 15.97 3.56 -6.39
N HIS A 95 14.76 3.77 -6.88
CA HIS A 95 13.59 4.12 -6.08
C HIS A 95 12.53 3.04 -6.25
N TRP A 96 11.64 2.90 -5.28
CA TRP A 96 10.63 1.86 -5.24
C TRP A 96 9.35 2.39 -4.61
N TYR A 97 8.26 1.67 -4.80
CA TYR A 97 6.97 2.00 -4.21
C TYR A 97 6.35 0.74 -3.61
N HIS A 98 5.53 0.89 -2.58
CA HIS A 98 4.82 -0.23 -1.97
C HIS A 98 3.50 0.23 -1.33
N PRO A 99 2.58 -0.71 -1.04
CA PRO A 99 1.37 -0.38 -0.31
C PRO A 99 1.66 0.12 1.10
N HIS A 100 1.02 1.20 1.52
CA HIS A 100 1.25 1.83 2.83
C HIS A 100 -0.07 2.18 3.54
N HIS A 101 -1.12 1.37 3.34
CA HIS A 101 -2.39 1.62 4.01
C HIS A 101 -2.30 1.22 5.48
N ASP A 102 -2.77 2.11 6.35
CA ASP A 102 -2.71 1.91 7.80
C ASP A 102 -3.52 0.68 8.21
N GLY A 103 -2.89 -0.19 9.01
CA GLY A 103 -3.50 -1.44 9.48
C GLY A 103 -3.52 -2.59 8.47
N SER A 104 -3.05 -2.44 7.23
CA SER A 104 -2.94 -3.57 6.29
C SER A 104 -1.63 -3.66 5.51
N THR A 105 -0.70 -2.71 5.71
CA THR A 105 0.60 -2.64 5.02
C THR A 105 1.37 -3.97 5.02
N ALA A 106 1.48 -4.64 6.16
CA ALA A 106 2.26 -5.89 6.27
C ALA A 106 1.67 -7.02 5.42
N LEU A 107 0.34 -7.14 5.38
CA LEU A 107 -0.36 -8.13 4.56
C LEU A 107 -0.17 -7.81 3.06
N GLN A 108 -0.33 -6.54 2.70
CA GLN A 108 -0.27 -6.09 1.31
C GLN A 108 1.15 -6.15 0.72
N ALA A 109 2.18 -5.86 1.51
CA ALA A 109 3.57 -5.95 1.07
C ALA A 109 3.99 -7.40 0.73
N VAL A 110 3.53 -8.37 1.52
CA VAL A 110 3.82 -9.80 1.30
C VAL A 110 3.08 -10.32 0.07
N GLU A 111 1.82 -9.92 -0.14
CA GLU A 111 1.03 -10.37 -1.30
C GLU A 111 1.60 -9.86 -2.63
N LEU A 112 2.12 -8.64 -2.67
CA LEU A 112 2.73 -8.08 -3.89
C LEU A 112 4.17 -8.57 -4.13
N GLY A 113 4.76 -9.35 -3.22
CA GLY A 113 6.08 -9.97 -3.41
C GLY A 113 7.24 -8.97 -3.53
N VAL A 114 7.15 -7.83 -2.85
CA VAL A 114 8.18 -6.77 -2.90
C VAL A 114 9.32 -7.10 -1.91
N PHE A 115 10.33 -7.85 -2.38
CA PHE A 115 11.61 -8.09 -1.68
C PHE A 115 12.80 -7.89 -2.62
#